data_AF-A0A661X5S5-F1
#
_entry.id   AF-A0A661X5S5-F1
#
_cell.length_a   1.000
_cell.length_b   1.000
_cell.length_c   1.000
_cell.angle_alpha   90.00
_cell.angle_beta   90.00
_cell.angle_gamma   90.00
#
_symmetry.space_group_name_H-M   'P 1'
#
loop_
_entity.id
_entity.type
_entity.pdbx_description
1 polymer ?
#
loop_
_entity_poly.entity_id
_entity_poly.type
_entity_poly.pdbx_seq_one_letter_code
_entity_poly.pdbx_strand_id
1 'polypeptide(L)'
;MDINKFIIDLEISSLLHDIGKLSHEFILSKDPDSPIKDSHAVLILKDPFPPNLRKFLFTPLKEKFSGIDLISDGIAPIHFICAHHGCERCKLKEKCRTFDKNPFIKLLQIADRFDSSNPPNSGKQEFNETFLSDFFLKEKRVDYVRLSYLRIRLEKFVDLFFKELKRDKIIWGLKLFLKEGISDTRRGANDIDLFSHSYAVSSIFKALLFDYLYFGYPFPETIFDVNLKFLKTGRKEKRRIEEEIAFGNEIFSIEDTSFFLIGQGIDKLFLKLHSIEGEIVNEVFVKKTEKIYPHPLKPDEILSTVLVKTPQDTGMTFEEMVNGVKEIIDFGRYKELEKLKIREKGLRKHIKNLRKGNKSEEEKLKLKILRKVRSRINYLKRVVKGKANIKKIEKFLSLTLAPIRPPSINRFSEFLLSLMNKKKMNIREITLKLFLNKPVTISRIVKYGSDLKKVNSLEEITKFYGKIRFGRRYVKGKYLTVKGIKLEKEKAKIRFDDFDIEIPLFYNGKEVDRLNLYFFLKGKRNGNLSFYLGKGRSLVHITEIKEGDRIKIIRP
;
A
#
# COMPACT_ATOMS: atom_id res chain seq x y z
N MET A 1 -24.38 -25.10 2.46
CA MET A 1 -22.93 -24.89 2.35
C MET A 1 -22.61 -23.52 2.92
N ASP A 2 -21.81 -23.43 3.98
CA ASP A 2 -21.56 -22.13 4.65
C ASP A 2 -20.33 -21.44 4.05
N ILE A 3 -20.53 -20.82 2.87
CA ILE A 3 -19.51 -20.04 2.17
C ILE A 3 -18.94 -18.95 3.08
N ASN A 4 -19.77 -18.36 3.94
CA ASN A 4 -19.36 -17.25 4.80
C ASN A 4 -18.42 -17.75 5.90
N LYS A 5 -18.70 -18.92 6.49
CA LYS A 5 -17.77 -19.58 7.41
C LYS A 5 -16.46 -19.97 6.75
N PHE A 6 -16.47 -20.39 5.48
CA PHE A 6 -15.24 -20.64 4.72
C PHE A 6 -14.42 -19.36 4.54
N ILE A 7 -15.06 -18.25 4.15
CA ILE A 7 -14.41 -16.94 4.02
C ILE A 7 -13.80 -16.50 5.36
N ILE A 8 -14.52 -16.66 6.48
CA ILE A 8 -14.03 -16.30 7.82
C ILE A 8 -12.84 -17.18 8.25
N ASP A 9 -12.88 -18.50 8.00
CA ASP A 9 -11.75 -19.40 8.31
C ASP A 9 -10.48 -18.98 7.55
N LEU A 10 -10.63 -18.61 6.26
CA LEU A 10 -9.51 -18.13 5.44
C LEU A 10 -9.07 -16.70 5.75
N GLU A 11 -9.98 -15.82 6.18
CA GLU A 11 -9.67 -14.50 6.70
C GLU A 11 -8.74 -14.62 7.92
N ILE A 12 -9.10 -15.47 8.88
CA ILE A 12 -8.29 -15.72 10.08
C ILE A 12 -6.97 -16.40 9.72
N SER A 13 -6.98 -17.35 8.78
CA SER A 13 -5.75 -17.98 8.27
C SER A 13 -4.78 -16.95 7.67
N SER A 14 -5.29 -16.04 6.85
CA SER A 14 -4.51 -14.95 6.24
C SER A 14 -4.04 -13.93 7.28
N LEU A 15 -4.84 -13.66 8.31
CA LEU A 15 -4.47 -12.75 9.40
C LEU A 15 -3.29 -13.27 10.23
N LEU A 16 -3.10 -14.59 10.30
CA LEU A 16 -2.00 -15.22 11.01
C LEU A 16 -0.73 -15.38 10.17
N HIS A 17 -0.75 -15.07 8.86
CA HIS A 17 0.31 -15.43 7.90
C HIS A 17 1.72 -15.03 8.35
N ASP A 18 1.87 -13.88 9.01
CA ASP A 18 3.16 -13.34 9.45
C ASP A 18 3.34 -13.35 10.99
N ILE A 19 2.53 -14.13 11.73
CA ILE A 19 2.58 -14.19 13.20
C ILE A 19 3.98 -14.54 13.75
N GLY A 20 4.79 -15.26 12.98
CA GLY A 20 6.18 -15.58 13.34
C GLY A 20 7.11 -14.36 13.44
N LYS A 21 6.75 -13.21 12.86
CA LYS A 21 7.47 -11.94 13.03
C LYS A 21 7.39 -11.40 14.46
N LEU A 22 6.42 -11.85 15.26
CA LEU A 22 6.35 -11.58 16.70
C LEU A 22 7.39 -12.44 17.45
N SER A 23 8.67 -12.27 17.13
CA SER A 23 9.79 -12.98 17.73
C SER A 23 11.05 -12.11 17.68
N HIS A 24 11.88 -12.17 18.73
CA HIS A 24 13.17 -11.47 18.74
C HIS A 24 14.09 -11.94 17.61
N GLU A 25 14.02 -13.22 17.26
CA GLU A 25 14.83 -13.82 16.19
C GLU A 25 14.51 -13.24 14.80
N PHE A 26 13.27 -12.78 14.59
CA PHE A 26 12.93 -12.06 13.36
C PHE A 26 13.71 -10.75 13.29
N ILE A 27 13.71 -9.94 14.36
CA ILE A 27 14.48 -8.68 14.41
C ILE A 27 15.97 -8.96 14.22
N LEU A 28 16.49 -9.98 14.91
CA LEU A 28 17.89 -10.38 14.80
C LEU A 28 18.28 -10.83 13.38
N SER A 29 17.37 -11.51 12.67
CA SER A 29 17.60 -11.91 11.26
C SER A 29 17.55 -10.75 10.25
N LYS A 30 17.10 -9.57 10.69
CA LYS A 30 17.00 -8.38 9.86
C LYS A 30 18.10 -7.36 10.12
N ASP A 31 18.86 -7.54 11.19
CA ASP A 31 20.04 -6.75 11.48
C ASP A 31 21.02 -6.77 10.29
N PRO A 32 21.62 -5.62 9.91
CA PRO A 32 22.53 -5.53 8.76
C PRO A 32 23.73 -6.47 8.83
N ASP A 33 24.27 -6.70 10.04
CA ASP A 33 25.51 -7.45 10.27
C ASP A 33 25.25 -8.89 10.70
N SER A 34 23.98 -9.28 10.82
CA SER A 34 23.60 -10.61 11.25
C SER A 34 23.74 -11.65 10.13
N PRO A 35 24.42 -12.79 10.39
CA PRO A 35 24.49 -13.90 9.45
C PRO A 35 23.20 -14.73 9.42
N ILE A 36 22.24 -14.44 10.30
CA ILE A 36 21.03 -15.25 10.49
C ILE A 36 20.03 -14.95 9.36
N LYS A 37 19.64 -16.00 8.63
CA LYS A 37 18.61 -15.90 7.59
C LYS A 37 17.22 -15.77 8.23
N ASP A 38 16.41 -14.91 7.63
CA ASP A 38 15.00 -14.78 7.99
C ASP A 38 14.25 -16.11 7.81
N SER A 39 13.66 -16.57 8.90
CA SER A 39 12.90 -17.83 8.99
C SER A 39 11.58 -17.66 9.74
N HIS A 40 11.02 -16.46 9.81
CA HIS A 40 9.78 -16.18 10.58
C HIS A 40 8.62 -17.13 10.25
N ALA A 41 8.51 -17.57 8.99
CA ALA A 41 7.56 -18.59 8.52
C ALA A 41 7.55 -19.90 9.32
N VAL A 42 8.66 -20.26 9.98
CA VAL A 42 8.82 -21.50 10.75
C VAL A 42 9.11 -21.25 12.23
N LEU A 43 9.30 -19.99 12.65
CA LEU A 43 9.55 -19.66 14.05
C LEU A 43 8.39 -20.07 14.96
N ILE A 44 7.18 -20.10 14.42
CA ILE A 44 5.96 -20.52 15.12
C ILE A 44 5.98 -22.01 15.49
N LEU A 45 6.82 -22.81 14.82
CA LEU A 45 6.92 -24.26 15.03
C LEU A 45 7.91 -24.63 16.14
N LYS A 46 8.61 -23.64 16.72
CA LYS A 46 9.58 -23.88 17.80
C LYS A 46 8.89 -24.26 19.11
N ASP A 47 7.68 -23.77 19.31
CA ASP A 47 6.88 -24.00 20.51
C ASP A 47 5.64 -24.85 20.16
N PRO A 48 5.15 -25.68 21.10
CA PRO A 48 3.90 -26.42 20.88
C PRO A 48 2.70 -25.47 20.90
N PHE A 49 1.85 -25.56 19.87
CA PHE A 49 0.60 -24.81 19.84
C PHE A 49 -0.40 -25.29 20.90
N PRO A 50 -1.17 -24.37 21.50
CA PRO A 50 -2.38 -24.70 22.25
C PRO A 50 -3.37 -25.58 21.43
N PRO A 51 -4.18 -26.46 22.07
CA PRO A 51 -4.89 -27.52 21.37
C PRO A 51 -5.88 -27.06 20.29
N ASN A 52 -6.68 -26.01 20.54
CA ASN A 52 -7.68 -25.54 19.58
C ASN A 52 -7.02 -24.80 18.42
N LEU A 53 -5.99 -23.99 18.69
CA LEU A 53 -5.18 -23.34 17.67
C LEU A 53 -4.45 -24.38 16.82
N ARG A 54 -3.86 -25.42 17.44
CA ARG A 54 -3.25 -26.55 16.73
C ARG A 54 -4.27 -27.22 15.81
N LYS A 55 -5.45 -27.56 16.35
CA LYS A 55 -6.53 -28.15 15.55
C LYS A 55 -6.89 -27.25 14.37
N PHE A 56 -7.09 -25.95 14.60
CA PHE A 56 -7.38 -24.99 13.55
C PHE A 56 -6.30 -24.97 12.46
N LEU A 57 -5.02 -24.87 12.85
CA LEU A 57 -3.88 -24.72 11.95
C LEU A 57 -3.61 -25.95 11.08
N PHE A 58 -3.77 -27.14 11.66
CA PHE A 58 -3.37 -28.40 11.03
C PHE A 58 -4.52 -29.19 10.41
N THR A 59 -5.78 -28.86 10.69
CA THR A 59 -6.92 -29.53 10.02
C THR A 59 -7.02 -29.06 8.56
N PRO A 60 -6.95 -29.96 7.58
CA PRO A 60 -7.15 -29.64 6.17
C PRO A 60 -8.49 -28.95 5.90
N LEU A 61 -8.47 -27.96 5.01
CA LEU A 61 -9.66 -27.18 4.65
C LEU A 61 -10.76 -28.06 4.04
N LYS A 62 -10.38 -29.12 3.30
CA LYS A 62 -11.33 -30.04 2.65
C LYS A 62 -12.10 -30.89 3.67
N GLU A 63 -11.49 -31.16 4.84
CA GLU A 63 -12.18 -31.84 5.95
C GLU A 63 -13.21 -30.91 6.61
N LYS A 64 -12.93 -29.61 6.69
CA LYS A 64 -13.85 -28.62 7.26
C LYS A 64 -14.97 -28.24 6.29
N PHE A 65 -14.70 -28.25 4.99
CA PHE A 65 -15.56 -27.69 3.94
C PHE A 65 -15.64 -28.61 2.71
N SER A 66 -16.10 -29.85 2.91
CA SER A 66 -16.12 -30.91 1.88
C SER A 66 -16.95 -30.60 0.64
N GLY A 67 -17.85 -29.60 0.69
CA GLY A 67 -18.67 -29.17 -0.45
C GLY A 67 -18.04 -28.11 -1.37
N ILE A 68 -16.79 -27.69 -1.12
CA ILE A 68 -16.11 -26.67 -1.94
C ILE A 68 -15.05 -27.36 -2.81
N ASP A 69 -15.38 -27.61 -4.07
CA ASP A 69 -14.55 -28.35 -5.04
C ASP A 69 -13.16 -27.73 -5.30
N LEU A 70 -13.01 -26.45 -4.98
CA LEU A 70 -11.80 -25.66 -5.22
C LEU A 70 -10.69 -25.90 -4.18
N ILE A 71 -11.00 -26.60 -3.10
CA ILE A 71 -10.03 -26.88 -2.05
C ILE A 71 -9.11 -28.01 -2.50
N SER A 72 -7.86 -27.68 -2.81
CA SER A 72 -6.82 -28.68 -3.09
C SER A 72 -6.66 -29.66 -1.94
N ASP A 73 -6.28 -30.90 -2.24
CA ASP A 73 -6.07 -31.90 -1.19
C ASP A 73 -4.94 -31.48 -0.23
N GLY A 74 -5.21 -31.57 1.07
CA GLY A 74 -4.23 -31.37 2.14
C GLY A 74 -3.86 -29.92 2.48
N ILE A 75 -4.39 -28.90 1.79
CA ILE A 75 -4.16 -27.50 2.22
C ILE A 75 -4.85 -27.25 3.57
N ALA A 76 -4.18 -26.53 4.44
CA ALA A 76 -4.59 -26.22 5.81
C ALA A 76 -4.09 -24.82 6.20
N PRO A 77 -4.69 -24.15 7.20
CA PRO A 77 -4.30 -22.79 7.59
C PRO A 77 -2.81 -22.60 7.90
N ILE A 78 -2.11 -23.62 8.41
CA ILE A 78 -0.65 -23.54 8.64
C ILE A 78 0.13 -23.22 7.34
N HIS A 79 -0.37 -23.62 6.19
CA HIS A 79 0.27 -23.35 4.89
C HIS A 79 0.16 -21.88 4.50
N PHE A 80 -0.83 -21.13 5.00
CA PHE A 80 -0.91 -19.68 4.83
C PHE A 80 0.21 -18.95 5.58
N ILE A 81 0.84 -19.59 6.56
CA ILE A 81 1.96 -19.02 7.33
C ILE A 81 3.32 -19.38 6.73
N CYS A 82 3.45 -20.58 6.17
CA CYS A 82 4.74 -21.06 5.70
C CYS A 82 4.91 -20.98 4.18
N ALA A 83 3.88 -21.31 3.41
CA ALA A 83 3.98 -21.49 1.96
C ALA A 83 3.85 -20.18 1.18
N HIS A 84 3.30 -19.11 1.77
CA HIS A 84 3.20 -17.81 1.10
C HIS A 84 4.58 -17.17 0.84
N HIS A 85 5.61 -17.54 1.60
CA HIS A 85 7.00 -17.17 1.32
C HIS A 85 7.70 -18.05 0.28
N GLY A 86 7.00 -19.06 -0.25
CA GLY A 86 7.55 -20.12 -1.10
C GLY A 86 7.92 -21.36 -0.30
N CYS A 87 7.62 -22.55 -0.84
CA CYS A 87 7.75 -23.79 -0.09
C CYS A 87 9.17 -24.21 0.28
N GLU A 88 10.19 -23.68 -0.38
CA GLU A 88 11.59 -23.85 0.05
C GLU A 88 11.85 -23.28 1.45
N ARG A 89 11.04 -22.28 1.87
CA ARG A 89 11.13 -21.66 3.20
C ARG A 89 10.20 -22.33 4.23
N CYS A 90 9.26 -23.16 3.77
CA CYS A 90 8.39 -23.92 4.65
C CYS A 90 9.04 -25.24 5.07
N LYS A 91 9.40 -25.37 6.35
CA LYS A 91 10.02 -26.60 6.89
C LYS A 91 9.02 -27.69 7.28
N LEU A 92 7.75 -27.57 6.87
CA LEU A 92 6.79 -28.68 6.92
C LEU A 92 7.15 -29.64 5.77
N LYS A 93 7.92 -30.70 6.09
CA LYS A 93 8.51 -31.72 5.18
C LYS A 93 7.60 -32.11 4.00
N GLU A 94 8.23 -32.45 2.85
CA GLU A 94 7.74 -33.09 1.59
C GLU A 94 6.39 -32.65 0.98
N LYS A 95 5.33 -32.49 1.76
CA LYS A 95 3.98 -32.09 1.34
C LYS A 95 3.88 -30.63 0.88
N CYS A 96 4.80 -29.74 1.24
CA CYS A 96 4.67 -28.33 0.84
C CYS A 96 4.82 -28.13 -0.67
N ARG A 97 5.66 -28.90 -1.38
CA ARG A 97 6.14 -28.59 -2.75
C ARG A 97 5.05 -28.26 -3.80
N THR A 98 3.78 -28.54 -3.52
CA THR A 98 2.63 -28.26 -4.37
C THR A 98 1.75 -27.08 -3.91
N PHE A 99 1.86 -26.61 -2.66
CA PHE A 99 0.97 -25.59 -2.10
C PHE A 99 1.33 -24.14 -2.47
N ASP A 100 2.56 -23.84 -2.83
CA ASP A 100 2.93 -22.50 -3.29
C ASP A 100 2.24 -22.10 -4.61
N LYS A 101 1.73 -23.10 -5.36
CA LYS A 101 0.91 -22.95 -6.57
C LYS A 101 -0.60 -22.97 -6.29
N ASN A 102 -1.02 -23.25 -5.04
CA ASN A 102 -2.43 -23.24 -4.69
C ASN A 102 -3.02 -21.83 -4.89
N PRO A 103 -4.25 -21.71 -5.45
CA PRO A 103 -4.83 -20.41 -5.77
C PRO A 103 -5.05 -19.52 -4.55
N PHE A 104 -5.36 -20.07 -3.37
CA PHE A 104 -5.50 -19.28 -2.14
C PHE A 104 -4.14 -18.79 -1.62
N ILE A 105 -3.09 -19.60 -1.69
CA ILE A 105 -1.74 -19.15 -1.35
C ILE A 105 -1.25 -18.07 -2.32
N LYS A 106 -1.53 -18.21 -3.62
CA LYS A 106 -1.26 -17.16 -4.61
C LYS A 106 -2.03 -15.88 -4.32
N LEU A 107 -3.29 -15.99 -3.93
CA LEU A 107 -4.09 -14.84 -3.54
C LEU A 107 -3.49 -14.11 -2.33
N LEU A 108 -3.06 -14.86 -1.30
CA LEU A 108 -2.37 -14.29 -0.15
C LEU A 108 -1.06 -13.59 -0.54
N GLN A 109 -0.24 -14.20 -1.41
CA GLN A 109 0.98 -13.58 -1.93
C GLN A 109 0.70 -12.26 -2.66
N ILE A 110 -0.42 -12.16 -3.38
CA ILE A 110 -0.82 -10.94 -4.08
C ILE A 110 -1.30 -9.89 -3.08
N ALA A 111 -2.11 -10.27 -2.09
CA ALA A 111 -2.58 -9.39 -1.04
C ALA A 111 -1.41 -8.78 -0.23
N ASP A 112 -0.44 -9.62 0.17
CA ASP A 112 0.78 -9.22 0.88
C ASP A 112 1.62 -8.22 0.07
N ARG A 113 1.87 -8.52 -1.21
CA ARG A 113 2.62 -7.63 -2.11
C ARG A 113 1.87 -6.33 -2.43
N PHE A 114 0.53 -6.36 -2.48
CA PHE A 114 -0.29 -5.18 -2.72
C PHE A 114 -0.22 -4.21 -1.54
N ASP A 115 -0.16 -4.73 -0.30
CA ASP A 115 -0.01 -3.91 0.92
C ASP A 115 1.45 -3.58 1.27
N SER A 116 2.42 -4.06 0.49
CA SER A 116 3.84 -3.82 0.74
C SER A 116 4.26 -2.39 0.45
N SER A 117 5.16 -1.86 1.28
CA SER A 117 5.92 -0.64 0.97
C SER A 117 7.15 -0.96 0.11
N ASN A 118 7.79 0.04 -0.47
CA ASN A 118 9.03 -0.10 -1.25
C ASN A 118 10.24 0.61 -0.64
N PRO A 119 10.58 0.47 0.65
CA PRO A 119 11.82 1.05 1.19
C PRO A 119 13.07 0.50 0.48
N PRO A 120 14.22 1.20 0.51
CA PRO A 120 15.46 0.69 -0.04
C PRO A 120 15.98 -0.44 0.87
N ASN A 121 16.95 -1.23 0.39
CA ASN A 121 17.59 -2.23 1.26
C ASN A 121 18.57 -1.59 2.26
N SER A 122 19.11 -0.41 1.92
CA SER A 122 19.78 0.48 2.86
C SER A 122 18.76 1.01 3.90
N GLY A 123 19.21 1.30 5.12
CA GLY A 123 18.32 1.80 6.18
C GLY A 123 17.53 0.71 6.93
N LYS A 124 18.00 -0.55 6.88
CA LYS A 124 17.66 -1.54 7.91
C LYS A 124 18.14 -1.03 9.27
N GLN A 125 17.29 -1.15 10.27
CA GLN A 125 17.63 -0.79 11.63
C GLN A 125 18.46 -1.90 12.28
N GLU A 126 19.46 -1.52 13.08
CA GLU A 126 20.21 -2.47 13.91
C GLU A 126 19.28 -3.14 14.93
N PHE A 127 19.65 -4.34 15.37
CA PHE A 127 18.87 -5.16 16.28
C PHE A 127 18.49 -4.41 17.55
N ASN A 128 19.48 -3.76 18.17
CA ASN A 128 19.28 -2.98 19.38
C ASN A 128 18.65 -1.61 19.10
N GLU A 129 18.63 -1.14 17.86
CA GLU A 129 18.14 0.17 17.48
C GLU A 129 16.92 0.10 16.55
N THR A 130 16.05 -0.89 16.74
CA THR A 130 14.81 -1.01 15.98
C THR A 130 13.69 -0.18 16.59
N PHE A 131 13.12 0.73 15.80
CA PHE A 131 12.00 1.59 16.15
C PHE A 131 10.77 1.23 15.33
N LEU A 132 9.62 1.29 15.99
CA LEU A 132 8.29 1.31 15.39
C LEU A 132 7.76 2.74 15.47
N SER A 133 7.41 3.31 14.32
CA SER A 133 6.79 4.62 14.25
C SER A 133 5.27 4.49 14.22
N ASP A 134 4.56 5.47 14.76
CA ASP A 134 3.15 5.61 14.49
C ASP A 134 2.90 6.31 13.14
N PHE A 135 1.65 6.40 12.69
CA PHE A 135 1.36 7.09 11.44
C PHE A 135 1.91 8.51 11.50
N PHE A 136 1.82 9.20 12.64
CA PHE A 136 2.34 10.54 12.83
C PHE A 136 3.82 10.60 13.20
N LEU A 137 4.61 9.60 12.83
CA LEU A 137 6.07 9.60 12.92
C LEU A 137 6.62 9.63 14.36
N LYS A 138 5.78 9.35 15.36
CA LYS A 138 6.23 9.18 16.75
C LYS A 138 6.81 7.79 16.92
N GLU A 139 8.12 7.74 17.13
CA GLU A 139 8.89 6.50 17.26
C GLU A 139 8.89 5.97 18.71
N LYS A 140 8.68 4.66 18.86
CA LYS A 140 8.97 3.89 20.07
C LYS A 140 9.99 2.82 19.74
N ARG A 141 10.95 2.58 20.65
CA ARG A 141 11.87 1.45 20.53
C ARG A 141 11.08 0.15 20.69
N VAL A 142 11.37 -0.84 19.86
CA VAL A 142 10.77 -2.18 19.97
C VAL A 142 11.44 -2.91 21.13
N ASP A 143 10.64 -3.41 22.07
CA ASP A 143 11.10 -4.31 23.13
C ASP A 143 11.24 -5.74 22.56
N TYR A 144 12.35 -5.99 21.88
CA TYR A 144 12.59 -7.25 21.18
C TYR A 144 12.60 -8.46 22.12
N VAL A 145 13.11 -8.31 23.35
CA VAL A 145 13.20 -9.38 24.36
C VAL A 145 11.82 -9.97 24.65
N ARG A 146 10.80 -9.10 24.67
CA ARG A 146 9.43 -9.49 25.02
C ARG A 146 8.64 -10.09 23.85
N LEU A 147 9.06 -9.93 22.59
CA LEU A 147 8.26 -10.34 21.43
C LEU A 147 7.92 -11.83 21.43
N SER A 148 8.90 -12.71 21.65
CA SER A 148 8.66 -14.16 21.68
C SER A 148 7.71 -14.57 22.82
N TYR A 149 7.82 -13.90 23.98
CA TYR A 149 6.88 -14.10 25.08
C TYR A 149 5.46 -13.62 24.73
N LEU A 150 5.33 -12.47 24.06
CA LEU A 150 4.03 -11.96 23.59
C LEU A 150 3.37 -12.93 22.61
N ARG A 151 4.15 -13.59 21.74
CA ARG A 151 3.61 -14.61 20.82
C ARG A 151 3.00 -15.79 21.56
N ILE A 152 3.73 -16.38 22.50
CA ILE A 152 3.21 -17.52 23.28
C ILE A 152 1.95 -17.12 24.06
N ARG A 153 1.91 -15.90 24.62
CA ARG A 153 0.71 -15.38 25.29
C ARG A 153 -0.45 -15.14 24.34
N LEU A 154 -0.17 -14.58 23.16
CA LEU A 154 -1.15 -14.40 22.11
C LEU A 154 -1.78 -15.74 21.76
N GLU A 155 -0.97 -16.75 21.42
CA GLU A 155 -1.42 -18.09 21.04
C GLU A 155 -2.33 -18.71 22.11
N LYS A 156 -1.92 -18.67 23.39
CA LYS A 156 -2.74 -19.15 24.52
C LYS A 156 -4.04 -18.35 24.67
N PHE A 157 -3.99 -17.05 24.46
CA PHE A 157 -5.15 -16.17 24.60
C PHE A 157 -6.19 -16.44 23.50
N VAL A 158 -5.75 -16.52 22.24
CA VAL A 158 -6.67 -16.74 21.11
C VAL A 158 -7.22 -18.16 21.05
N ASP A 159 -6.51 -19.15 21.60
CA ASP A 159 -6.94 -20.55 21.67
C ASP A 159 -8.36 -20.71 22.25
N LEU A 160 -8.68 -19.92 23.28
CA LEU A 160 -9.99 -19.88 23.94
C LEU A 160 -11.14 -19.58 22.97
N PHE A 161 -10.85 -18.92 21.86
CA PHE A 161 -11.82 -18.48 20.86
C PHE A 161 -11.79 -19.32 19.59
N PHE A 162 -10.77 -20.18 19.39
CA PHE A 162 -10.67 -21.05 18.22
C PHE A 162 -11.64 -22.23 18.24
N LYS A 163 -12.08 -22.68 19.43
CA LYS A 163 -13.07 -23.77 19.53
C LYS A 163 -14.38 -23.46 18.78
N GLU A 164 -14.85 -22.22 18.90
CA GLU A 164 -16.08 -21.72 18.27
C GLU A 164 -15.82 -20.73 17.13
N LEU A 165 -14.54 -20.53 16.77
CA LEU A 165 -14.08 -19.52 15.81
C LEU A 165 -14.74 -18.14 16.03
N LYS A 166 -14.64 -17.61 17.25
CA LYS A 166 -15.19 -16.28 17.59
C LYS A 166 -14.34 -15.17 16.96
N ARG A 167 -14.62 -14.87 15.69
CA ARG A 167 -13.87 -13.95 14.82
C ARG A 167 -13.47 -12.65 15.53
N ASP A 168 -14.44 -11.89 16.03
CA ASP A 168 -14.19 -10.61 16.69
C ASP A 168 -13.25 -10.71 17.90
N LYS A 169 -13.34 -11.80 18.69
CA LYS A 169 -12.46 -12.03 19.85
C LYS A 169 -11.05 -12.43 19.42
N ILE A 170 -10.92 -13.22 18.36
CA ILE A 170 -9.63 -13.59 17.77
C ILE A 170 -8.92 -12.35 17.22
N ILE A 171 -9.62 -11.54 16.40
CA ILE A 171 -9.08 -10.29 15.84
C ILE A 171 -8.70 -9.32 16.96
N TRP A 172 -9.52 -9.20 18.00
CA TRP A 172 -9.21 -8.38 19.17
C TRP A 172 -7.94 -8.83 19.89
N GLY A 173 -7.80 -10.14 20.13
CA GLY A 173 -6.59 -10.71 20.70
C GLY A 173 -5.36 -10.43 19.84
N LEU A 174 -5.44 -10.71 18.53
CA LEU A 174 -4.36 -10.43 17.58
C LEU A 174 -3.98 -8.94 17.58
N LYS A 175 -4.96 -8.04 17.63
CA LYS A 175 -4.74 -6.59 17.73
C LYS A 175 -4.00 -6.19 19.00
N LEU A 176 -4.31 -6.83 20.13
CA LEU A 176 -3.68 -6.51 21.41
C LEU A 176 -2.18 -6.83 21.40
N PHE A 177 -1.79 -7.97 20.84
CA PHE A 177 -0.39 -8.44 20.89
C PHE A 177 0.43 -8.03 19.67
N LEU A 178 -0.11 -8.13 18.44
CA LEU A 178 0.65 -7.87 17.21
C LEU A 178 0.94 -6.37 16.99
N LYS A 179 0.26 -5.45 17.69
CA LYS A 179 0.60 -4.01 17.67
C LYS A 179 1.96 -3.67 18.30
N GLU A 180 2.52 -4.59 19.08
CA GLU A 180 3.88 -4.45 19.62
C GLU A 180 4.96 -4.95 18.65
N GLY A 181 4.57 -5.74 17.65
CA GLY A 181 5.46 -6.21 16.59
C GLY A 181 5.60 -5.22 15.44
N ILE A 182 6.71 -5.32 14.72
CA ILE A 182 7.01 -4.51 13.53
C ILE A 182 6.77 -5.33 12.25
N SER A 183 6.16 -4.72 11.23
CA SER A 183 5.97 -5.37 9.94
C SER A 183 7.25 -5.37 9.09
N ASP A 184 7.99 -4.26 9.12
CA ASP A 184 9.20 -4.02 8.33
C ASP A 184 10.26 -3.29 9.16
N THR A 185 11.49 -3.80 9.20
CA THR A 185 12.58 -3.22 10.00
C THR A 185 13.29 -2.06 9.31
N ARG A 186 12.94 -1.72 8.08
CA ARG A 186 13.52 -0.57 7.37
C ARG A 186 12.85 0.72 7.81
N ARG A 187 13.63 1.74 8.17
CA ARG A 187 13.12 2.99 8.77
C ARG A 187 12.06 3.69 7.90
N GLY A 188 12.23 3.70 6.58
CA GLY A 188 11.25 4.27 5.64
C GLY A 188 9.89 3.56 5.61
N ALA A 189 9.74 2.39 6.23
CA ALA A 189 8.49 1.60 6.28
C ALA A 189 8.15 1.11 7.71
N ASN A 190 8.82 1.64 8.74
CA ASN A 190 8.60 1.25 10.14
C ASN A 190 7.32 1.87 10.75
N ASP A 191 6.51 2.56 9.96
CA ASP A 191 5.26 3.21 10.36
C ASP A 191 4.06 2.25 10.38
N ILE A 192 4.30 0.97 10.13
CA ILE A 192 3.28 -0.08 10.07
C ILE A 192 3.60 -1.18 11.10
N ASP A 193 2.72 -1.31 12.09
CA ASP A 193 2.78 -2.44 13.05
C ASP A 193 2.29 -3.75 12.42
N LEU A 194 2.71 -4.87 13.02
CA LEU A 194 2.45 -6.21 12.48
C LEU A 194 0.94 -6.52 12.40
N PHE A 195 0.13 -6.01 13.34
CA PHE A 195 -1.33 -6.14 13.27
C PHE A 195 -1.90 -5.42 12.04
N SER A 196 -1.53 -4.15 11.86
CA SER A 196 -2.08 -3.29 10.81
C SER A 196 -1.78 -3.85 9.42
N HIS A 197 -0.57 -4.39 9.22
CA HIS A 197 -0.22 -5.13 8.02
C HIS A 197 -1.04 -6.41 7.86
N SER A 198 -1.06 -7.28 8.86
CA SER A 198 -1.76 -8.57 8.76
C SER A 198 -3.26 -8.39 8.53
N TYR A 199 -3.87 -7.39 9.17
CA TYR A 199 -5.28 -7.07 9.02
C TYR A 199 -5.59 -6.48 7.64
N ALA A 200 -4.70 -5.64 7.09
CA ALA A 200 -4.84 -5.15 5.72
C ALA A 200 -4.76 -6.28 4.68
N VAL A 201 -3.75 -7.15 4.80
CA VAL A 201 -3.56 -8.31 3.91
C VAL A 201 -4.76 -9.24 3.98
N SER A 202 -5.24 -9.58 5.18
CA SER A 202 -6.43 -10.40 5.38
C SER A 202 -7.70 -9.75 4.81
N SER A 203 -7.84 -8.42 4.92
CA SER A 203 -8.98 -7.68 4.37
C SER A 203 -8.97 -7.65 2.84
N ILE A 204 -7.80 -7.45 2.21
CA ILE A 204 -7.63 -7.54 0.76
C ILE A 204 -7.97 -8.95 0.29
N PHE A 205 -7.42 -9.96 0.96
CA PHE A 205 -7.67 -11.37 0.68
C PHE A 205 -9.16 -11.69 0.73
N LYS A 206 -9.86 -11.28 1.80
CA LYS A 206 -11.29 -11.51 2.00
C LYS A 206 -12.13 -10.88 0.89
N ALA A 207 -11.87 -9.62 0.55
CA ALA A 207 -12.61 -8.91 -0.49
C ALA A 207 -12.48 -9.61 -1.86
N LEU A 208 -11.27 -10.05 -2.22
CA LEU A 208 -11.00 -10.77 -3.46
C LEU A 208 -11.55 -12.20 -3.46
N LEU A 209 -11.49 -12.89 -2.31
CA LEU A 209 -12.09 -14.20 -2.14
C LEU A 209 -13.61 -14.15 -2.30
N PHE A 210 -14.26 -13.16 -1.68
CA PHE A 210 -15.69 -12.95 -1.82
C PHE A 210 -16.06 -12.70 -3.28
N ASP A 211 -15.33 -11.82 -3.98
CA ASP A 211 -15.59 -11.53 -5.39
C ASP A 211 -15.53 -12.76 -6.29
N TYR A 212 -14.56 -13.64 -6.03
CA TYR A 212 -14.42 -14.90 -6.74
C TYR A 212 -15.59 -15.85 -6.46
N LEU A 213 -15.94 -16.05 -5.18
CA LEU A 213 -16.97 -17.02 -4.79
C LEU A 213 -18.39 -16.57 -5.17
N TYR A 214 -18.69 -15.27 -5.07
CA TYR A 214 -20.04 -14.75 -5.30
C TYR A 214 -20.29 -14.25 -6.72
N PHE A 215 -19.27 -13.71 -7.41
CA PHE A 215 -19.43 -13.15 -8.75
C PHE A 215 -18.64 -13.89 -9.83
N GLY A 216 -17.86 -14.92 -9.46
CA GLY A 216 -17.04 -15.67 -10.40
C GLY A 216 -15.87 -14.87 -10.98
N TYR A 217 -15.48 -13.75 -10.35
CA TYR A 217 -14.33 -12.97 -10.82
C TYR A 217 -13.04 -13.76 -10.59
N PRO A 218 -12.19 -13.97 -11.61
CA PRO A 218 -10.94 -14.70 -11.42
C PRO A 218 -10.06 -13.98 -10.40
N PHE A 219 -9.29 -14.75 -9.62
CA PHE A 219 -8.27 -14.15 -8.78
C PHE A 219 -7.31 -13.31 -9.62
N PRO A 220 -6.84 -12.18 -9.08
CA PRO A 220 -5.83 -11.39 -9.76
C PRO A 220 -4.59 -12.25 -10.03
N GLU A 221 -3.95 -12.06 -11.18
CA GLU A 221 -2.66 -12.68 -11.46
C GLU A 221 -1.52 -11.88 -10.82
N THR A 222 -1.75 -10.57 -10.63
CA THR A 222 -0.74 -9.60 -10.22
C THR A 222 -1.37 -8.49 -9.37
N ILE A 223 -0.53 -7.74 -8.65
CA ILE A 223 -0.97 -6.57 -7.86
C ILE A 223 -1.65 -5.47 -8.69
N PHE A 224 -1.40 -5.42 -10.01
CA PHE A 224 -2.02 -4.42 -10.90
C PHE A 224 -3.44 -4.78 -11.33
N ASP A 225 -3.84 -6.04 -11.13
CA ASP A 225 -5.18 -6.52 -11.44
C ASP A 225 -6.12 -6.39 -10.23
N VAL A 226 -5.57 -6.04 -9.06
CA VAL A 226 -6.33 -5.80 -7.83
C VAL A 226 -7.16 -4.52 -8.00
N ASN A 227 -8.48 -4.67 -7.88
CA ASN A 227 -9.43 -3.59 -7.94
C ASN A 227 -10.34 -3.65 -6.71
N LEU A 228 -10.13 -2.72 -5.78
CA LEU A 228 -10.83 -2.65 -4.51
C LEU A 228 -11.48 -1.28 -4.36
N LYS A 229 -12.55 -1.24 -3.58
CA LYS A 229 -13.29 -0.02 -3.25
C LYS A 229 -13.50 0.05 -1.75
N PHE A 230 -14.03 1.17 -1.28
CA PHE A 230 -14.52 1.32 0.07
C PHE A 230 -16.06 1.43 0.06
N LEU A 231 -16.71 0.75 0.99
CA LEU A 231 -18.09 1.00 1.37
C LEU A 231 -18.09 1.90 2.59
N LYS A 232 -18.66 3.09 2.45
CA LYS A 232 -18.93 4.02 3.55
C LYS A 232 -20.36 3.80 4.05
N THR A 233 -20.51 3.40 5.31
CA THR A 233 -21.82 3.11 5.92
C THR A 233 -21.78 3.34 7.44
N GLY A 234 -22.90 3.17 8.13
CA GLY A 234 -23.00 3.26 9.58
C GLY A 234 -22.43 2.03 10.29
N ARG A 235 -21.93 2.21 11.53
CA ARG A 235 -21.38 1.12 12.35
C ARG A 235 -22.34 -0.05 12.60
N LYS A 236 -23.65 0.19 12.56
CA LYS A 236 -24.70 -0.83 12.71
C LYS A 236 -24.55 -1.98 11.69
N GLU A 237 -24.02 -1.70 10.50
CA GLU A 237 -23.85 -2.70 9.43
C GLU A 237 -22.64 -3.60 9.63
N LYS A 238 -21.78 -3.33 10.63
CA LYS A 238 -20.49 -4.01 10.77
C LYS A 238 -20.60 -5.52 10.83
N ARG A 239 -21.43 -6.05 11.75
CA ARG A 239 -21.60 -7.50 11.92
C ARG A 239 -22.10 -8.16 10.63
N ARG A 240 -23.03 -7.49 9.95
CA ARG A 240 -23.61 -7.97 8.71
C ARG A 240 -22.58 -8.07 7.58
N ILE A 241 -21.75 -7.03 7.44
CA ILE A 241 -20.72 -6.95 6.39
C ILE A 241 -19.56 -7.90 6.68
N GLU A 242 -19.11 -7.96 7.94
CA GLU A 242 -17.91 -8.72 8.31
C GLU A 242 -18.17 -10.20 8.57
N GLU A 243 -19.36 -10.58 9.05
CA GLU A 243 -19.64 -11.95 9.51
C GLU A 243 -20.82 -12.58 8.79
N GLU A 244 -21.98 -11.93 8.76
CA GLU A 244 -23.20 -12.56 8.26
C GLU A 244 -23.16 -12.78 6.75
N ILE A 245 -22.63 -11.79 6.00
CA ILE A 245 -22.41 -11.87 4.55
C ILE A 245 -20.91 -12.01 4.23
N ALA A 246 -20.03 -11.52 5.12
CA ALA A 246 -18.57 -11.67 5.04
C ALA A 246 -17.91 -11.11 3.76
N PHE A 247 -18.40 -10.00 3.21
CA PHE A 247 -17.88 -9.42 1.95
C PHE A 247 -16.84 -8.32 2.11
N GLY A 248 -16.55 -7.90 3.34
CA GLY A 248 -15.56 -6.87 3.60
C GLY A 248 -15.15 -6.79 5.06
N ASN A 249 -14.16 -5.94 5.34
CA ASN A 249 -13.65 -5.65 6.68
C ASN A 249 -13.56 -4.14 6.90
N GLU A 250 -13.91 -3.67 8.09
CA GLU A 250 -13.77 -2.29 8.51
C GLU A 250 -12.29 -1.93 8.58
N ILE A 251 -11.85 -1.03 7.71
CA ILE A 251 -10.46 -0.53 7.67
C ILE A 251 -10.32 0.71 8.55
N PHE A 252 -11.35 1.54 8.56
CA PHE A 252 -11.34 2.83 9.21
C PHE A 252 -12.74 3.17 9.72
N SER A 253 -12.82 3.75 10.91
CA SER A 253 -14.07 4.29 11.44
C SER A 253 -13.83 5.57 12.21
N ILE A 254 -14.76 6.50 12.02
CA ILE A 254 -14.79 7.81 12.67
C ILE A 254 -16.23 8.12 13.05
N GLU A 255 -16.45 8.45 14.32
CA GLU A 255 -17.80 8.65 14.87
C GLU A 255 -18.69 7.47 14.47
N ASP A 256 -19.89 7.69 13.95
CA ASP A 256 -20.81 6.61 13.54
C ASP A 256 -20.59 6.08 12.13
N THR A 257 -19.59 6.60 11.41
CA THR A 257 -19.26 6.18 10.03
C THR A 257 -18.11 5.18 10.02
N SER A 258 -18.29 4.11 9.25
CA SER A 258 -17.30 3.06 8.99
C SER A 258 -17.01 2.94 7.50
N PHE A 259 -15.76 2.63 7.18
CA PHE A 259 -15.25 2.41 5.84
C PHE A 259 -14.75 0.98 5.74
N PHE A 260 -15.44 0.17 4.95
CA PHE A 260 -15.13 -1.24 4.73
C PHE A 260 -14.41 -1.42 3.41
N LEU A 261 -13.33 -2.19 3.39
CA LEU A 261 -12.69 -2.61 2.14
C LEU A 261 -13.53 -3.70 1.50
N ILE A 262 -13.89 -3.48 0.24
CA ILE A 262 -14.80 -4.35 -0.52
C ILE A 262 -14.25 -4.64 -1.91
N GLY A 263 -14.69 -5.76 -2.47
CA GLY A 263 -14.36 -6.19 -3.83
C GLY A 263 -14.97 -5.30 -4.92
N GLN A 264 -14.53 -5.50 -6.16
CA GLN A 264 -15.05 -4.78 -7.32
C GLN A 264 -16.48 -5.18 -7.69
N GLY A 265 -16.88 -6.41 -7.36
CA GLY A 265 -18.22 -6.93 -7.68
C GLY A 265 -19.33 -6.31 -6.85
N ILE A 266 -18.99 -5.77 -5.69
CA ILE A 266 -19.93 -5.05 -4.84
C ILE A 266 -20.33 -3.73 -5.53
N ASP A 267 -21.62 -3.63 -5.85
CA ASP A 267 -22.24 -2.47 -6.47
C ASP A 267 -23.52 -2.04 -5.74
N LYS A 268 -24.22 -1.03 -6.26
CA LYS A 268 -25.45 -0.51 -5.65
C LYS A 268 -26.58 -1.54 -5.63
N LEU A 269 -26.64 -2.44 -6.61
CA LEU A 269 -27.67 -3.46 -6.68
C LEU A 269 -27.43 -4.52 -5.60
N PHE A 270 -26.19 -4.99 -5.43
CA PHE A 270 -25.82 -5.89 -4.35
C PHE A 270 -26.21 -5.32 -2.98
N LEU A 271 -25.84 -4.06 -2.71
CA LEU A 271 -26.20 -3.41 -1.44
C LEU A 271 -27.72 -3.34 -1.24
N LYS A 272 -28.48 -3.03 -2.30
CA LYS A 272 -29.95 -2.99 -2.24
C LYS A 272 -30.56 -4.37 -1.96
N LEU A 273 -30.09 -5.42 -2.64
CA LEU A 273 -30.56 -6.80 -2.44
C LEU A 273 -30.30 -7.27 -1.02
N HIS A 274 -29.18 -6.86 -0.44
CA HIS A 274 -28.84 -7.16 0.94
C HIS A 274 -29.33 -6.09 1.93
N SER A 275 -30.18 -5.13 1.54
CA SER A 275 -30.70 -4.09 2.46
C SER A 275 -29.62 -3.39 3.29
N ILE A 276 -28.48 -3.05 2.67
CA ILE A 276 -27.37 -2.32 3.28
C ILE A 276 -27.40 -0.89 2.76
N GLU A 277 -27.54 0.08 3.67
CA GLU A 277 -27.48 1.50 3.35
C GLU A 277 -26.01 1.95 3.29
N GLY A 278 -25.55 2.52 2.18
CA GLY A 278 -24.18 3.01 2.12
C GLY A 278 -23.77 3.60 0.77
N GLU A 279 -22.59 4.22 0.76
CA GLU A 279 -21.99 4.85 -0.41
C GLU A 279 -20.69 4.13 -0.78
N ILE A 280 -20.58 3.68 -2.04
CA ILE A 280 -19.33 3.12 -2.57
C ILE A 280 -18.42 4.26 -3.01
N VAL A 281 -17.23 4.33 -2.43
CA VAL A 281 -16.21 5.35 -2.68
C VAL A 281 -14.88 4.72 -3.07
N ASN A 282 -14.04 5.43 -3.82
CA ASN A 282 -12.73 4.92 -4.26
C ASN A 282 -11.58 5.31 -3.32
N GLU A 283 -11.81 6.26 -2.42
CA GLU A 283 -10.80 6.85 -1.54
C GLU A 283 -11.44 7.12 -0.17
N VAL A 284 -10.66 6.98 0.90
CA VAL A 284 -11.12 7.34 2.25
C VAL A 284 -11.05 8.86 2.39
N PHE A 285 -12.21 9.48 2.62
CA PHE A 285 -12.33 10.93 2.75
C PHE A 285 -13.34 11.30 3.83
N VAL A 286 -12.89 12.06 4.83
CA VAL A 286 -13.73 12.53 5.94
C VAL A 286 -13.92 14.03 5.79
N LYS A 287 -15.10 14.57 5.42
CA LYS A 287 -15.27 16.02 5.18
C LYS A 287 -15.46 16.87 6.44
N LYS A 288 -16.10 16.32 7.47
CA LYS A 288 -16.52 17.00 8.71
C LYS A 288 -16.66 15.97 9.83
N THR A 289 -16.32 16.37 11.04
CA THR A 289 -16.49 15.62 12.29
C THR A 289 -17.00 16.60 13.35
N GLU A 290 -17.76 16.14 14.33
CA GLU A 290 -18.21 16.96 15.46
C GLU A 290 -17.11 17.17 16.50
N LYS A 291 -16.17 16.21 16.58
CA LYS A 291 -14.91 16.42 17.29
C LYS A 291 -14.03 17.43 16.56
N ILE A 292 -13.19 18.15 17.30
CA ILE A 292 -12.09 18.98 16.75
C ILE A 292 -11.00 18.06 16.19
N TYR A 293 -11.34 17.24 15.21
CA TYR A 293 -10.36 16.68 14.30
C TYR A 293 -10.09 17.73 13.23
N PRO A 294 -8.85 17.77 12.69
CA PRO A 294 -8.58 18.62 11.55
C PRO A 294 -9.60 18.30 10.45
N HIS A 295 -9.94 19.36 9.72
CA HIS A 295 -10.61 19.35 8.42
C HIS A 295 -10.10 18.25 7.46
N PRO A 296 -10.73 18.04 6.29
CA PRO A 296 -10.80 16.70 5.75
C PRO A 296 -9.54 15.83 5.75
N LEU A 297 -9.59 14.81 6.60
CA LEU A 297 -8.48 13.91 6.83
C LEU A 297 -8.26 12.99 5.63
N LYS A 298 -7.18 13.28 4.90
CA LYS A 298 -6.76 12.55 3.70
C LYS A 298 -5.35 12.00 3.88
N PRO A 299 -5.21 10.69 4.18
CA PRO A 299 -3.89 10.06 4.39
C PRO A 299 -2.93 10.27 3.21
N ASP A 300 -3.43 10.34 1.98
CA ASP A 300 -2.65 10.57 0.77
C ASP A 300 -2.05 11.97 0.69
N GLU A 301 -2.76 12.99 1.15
CA GLU A 301 -2.24 14.35 1.22
C GLU A 301 -1.16 14.47 2.30
N ILE A 302 -1.33 13.82 3.45
CA ILE A 302 -0.35 13.80 4.55
C ILE A 302 0.96 13.13 4.11
N LEU A 303 0.88 11.96 3.47
CA LEU A 303 2.05 11.22 3.01
C LEU A 303 2.68 11.79 1.73
N SER A 304 2.05 12.79 1.10
CA SER A 304 2.54 13.33 -0.18
C SER A 304 3.89 14.04 -0.11
N THR A 305 4.33 14.41 1.08
CA THR A 305 5.65 15.01 1.37
C THR A 305 6.56 14.09 2.15
N VAL A 306 6.15 12.86 2.42
CA VAL A 306 6.96 11.90 3.17
C VAL A 306 7.55 10.88 2.23
N LEU A 307 8.85 10.68 2.33
CA LEU A 307 9.58 9.77 1.48
C LEU A 307 9.72 8.39 2.16
N VAL A 308 9.65 7.32 1.37
CA VAL A 308 10.05 5.96 1.77
C VAL A 308 11.56 5.76 1.55
N LYS A 309 12.15 6.57 0.65
CA LYS A 309 13.56 6.66 0.33
C LYS A 309 13.88 7.97 -0.38
N THR A 310 15.14 8.36 -0.33
CA THR A 310 15.73 9.38 -1.20
C THR A 310 16.34 8.73 -2.45
N PRO A 311 16.61 9.51 -3.52
CA PRO A 311 17.40 9.02 -4.65
C PRO A 311 18.76 8.44 -4.23
N GLN A 312 19.43 9.08 -3.26
CA GLN A 312 20.75 8.70 -2.78
C GLN A 312 20.76 7.31 -2.13
N ASP A 313 19.67 6.92 -1.47
CA ASP A 313 19.53 5.56 -0.90
C ASP A 313 19.56 4.46 -1.99
N THR A 314 19.34 4.84 -3.25
CA THR A 314 19.42 3.94 -4.41
C THR A 314 20.71 4.11 -5.23
N GLY A 315 21.65 4.93 -4.76
CA GLY A 315 22.88 5.25 -5.47
C GLY A 315 22.66 6.10 -6.73
N MET A 316 21.58 6.87 -6.79
CA MET A 316 21.20 7.70 -7.94
C MET A 316 20.88 9.13 -7.53
N THR A 317 21.03 10.06 -8.47
CA THR A 317 20.45 11.40 -8.40
C THR A 317 18.97 11.37 -8.81
N PHE A 318 18.22 12.41 -8.46
CA PHE A 318 16.83 12.53 -8.90
C PHE A 318 16.69 12.56 -10.43
N GLU A 319 17.64 13.19 -11.14
CA GLU A 319 17.63 13.23 -12.61
C GLU A 319 17.88 11.86 -13.25
N GLU A 320 18.78 11.05 -12.67
CA GLU A 320 19.00 9.67 -13.12
C GLU A 320 17.75 8.82 -12.92
N MET A 321 17.04 8.98 -11.80
CA MET A 321 15.75 8.31 -11.60
C MET A 321 14.69 8.76 -12.61
N VAL A 322 14.60 10.07 -12.89
CA VAL A 322 13.69 10.60 -13.92
C VAL A 322 14.02 10.00 -15.29
N ASN A 323 15.30 9.85 -15.63
CA ASN A 323 15.73 9.21 -16.86
C ASN A 323 15.37 7.70 -16.88
N GLY A 324 15.51 6.98 -15.77
CA GLY A 324 15.06 5.59 -15.66
C GLY A 324 13.56 5.44 -15.90
N VAL A 325 12.75 6.31 -15.29
CA VAL A 325 11.29 6.35 -15.53
C VAL A 325 10.97 6.68 -16.99
N LYS A 326 11.77 7.54 -17.62
CA LYS A 326 11.59 7.94 -19.03
C LYS A 326 11.77 6.74 -19.95
N GLU A 327 12.77 5.91 -19.70
CA GLU A 327 13.02 4.70 -20.48
C GLU A 327 11.84 3.72 -20.41
N ILE A 328 11.20 3.58 -19.24
CA ILE A 328 9.98 2.75 -19.09
C ILE A 328 8.82 3.33 -19.90
N ILE A 329 8.62 4.65 -19.84
CA ILE A 329 7.57 5.35 -20.60
C ILE A 329 7.80 5.20 -22.10
N ASP A 330 9.03 5.38 -22.56
CA ASP A 330 9.38 5.27 -23.98
C ASP A 330 9.25 3.82 -24.47
N PHE A 331 9.57 2.83 -23.63
CA PHE A 331 9.23 1.43 -23.89
C PHE A 331 7.72 1.22 -24.06
N GLY A 332 6.90 1.74 -23.15
CA GLY A 332 5.43 1.65 -23.25
C GLY A 332 4.89 2.29 -24.53
N ARG A 333 5.42 3.45 -24.92
CA ARG A 333 5.07 4.14 -26.18
C ARG A 333 5.47 3.34 -27.41
N TYR A 334 6.63 2.68 -27.37
CA TYR A 334 7.06 1.78 -28.44
C TYR A 334 6.09 0.60 -28.58
N LYS A 335 5.67 -0.01 -27.45
CA LYS A 335 4.66 -1.08 -27.45
C LYS A 335 3.28 -0.63 -27.93
N GLU A 336 2.86 0.57 -27.55
CA GLU A 336 1.64 1.19 -28.08
C GLU A 336 1.73 1.35 -29.61
N LEU A 337 2.87 1.80 -30.13
CA LEU A 337 3.10 1.97 -31.57
C LEU A 337 3.03 0.64 -32.32
N GLU A 338 3.62 -0.44 -31.80
CA GLU A 338 3.51 -1.79 -32.37
C GLU A 338 2.04 -2.24 -32.47
N LYS A 339 1.28 -2.12 -31.36
CA LYS A 339 -0.15 -2.46 -31.31
C LYS A 339 -0.97 -1.65 -32.32
N LEU A 340 -0.70 -0.34 -32.43
CA LEU A 340 -1.41 0.54 -33.35
C LEU A 340 -1.12 0.24 -34.83
N LYS A 341 0.12 -0.14 -35.19
CA LYS A 341 0.46 -0.56 -36.56
C LYS A 341 -0.33 -1.81 -36.98
N ILE A 342 -0.45 -2.80 -36.09
CA ILE A 342 -1.26 -4.01 -36.32
C ILE A 342 -2.73 -3.62 -36.49
N ARG A 343 -3.26 -2.79 -35.58
CA ARG A 343 -4.64 -2.30 -35.66
C ARG A 343 -4.90 -1.50 -36.95
N GLU A 344 -3.95 -0.70 -37.40
CA GLU A 344 -4.04 0.04 -38.67
C GLU A 344 -4.17 -0.92 -39.86
N LYS A 345 -3.32 -1.95 -39.94
CA LYS A 345 -3.39 -2.97 -41.00
C LYS A 345 -4.74 -3.70 -40.99
N GLY A 346 -5.23 -4.08 -39.81
CA GLY A 346 -6.55 -4.69 -39.64
C GLY A 346 -7.70 -3.79 -40.08
N LEU A 347 -7.68 -2.51 -39.70
CA LEU A 347 -8.68 -1.52 -40.11
C LEU A 347 -8.69 -1.31 -41.62
N ARG A 348 -7.50 -1.21 -42.26
CA ARG A 348 -7.40 -1.09 -43.73
C ARG A 348 -8.01 -2.29 -44.44
N LYS A 349 -7.74 -3.52 -43.97
CA LYS A 349 -8.35 -4.75 -44.52
C LYS A 349 -9.87 -4.75 -44.34
N HIS A 350 -10.35 -4.38 -43.16
CA HIS A 350 -11.78 -4.34 -42.86
C HIS A 350 -12.51 -3.30 -43.73
N ILE A 351 -11.95 -2.09 -43.89
CA ILE A 351 -12.50 -1.05 -44.78
C ILE A 351 -12.58 -1.56 -46.23
N LYS A 352 -11.54 -2.25 -46.71
CA LYS A 352 -11.55 -2.86 -48.06
C LYS A 352 -12.69 -3.87 -48.22
N ASN A 353 -12.98 -4.67 -47.19
CA ASN A 353 -14.09 -5.62 -47.22
C ASN A 353 -15.46 -4.94 -47.16
N LEU A 354 -15.62 -3.90 -46.34
CA LEU A 354 -16.87 -3.12 -46.26
C LEU A 354 -17.20 -2.45 -47.59
N ARG A 355 -16.19 -1.93 -48.31
CA ARG A 355 -16.33 -1.40 -49.66
C ARG A 355 -16.86 -2.44 -50.65
N LYS A 356 -16.36 -3.67 -50.58
CA LYS A 356 -16.82 -4.78 -51.43
C LYS A 356 -18.26 -5.21 -51.10
N GLY A 357 -18.66 -5.08 -49.84
CA GLY A 357 -19.99 -5.44 -49.35
C GLY A 357 -21.01 -4.30 -49.32
N ASN A 358 -20.72 -3.15 -49.96
CA ASN A 358 -21.61 -1.97 -50.01
C ASN A 358 -22.12 -1.45 -48.64
N LYS A 359 -21.34 -1.64 -47.56
CA LYS A 359 -21.69 -1.16 -46.21
C LYS A 359 -21.17 0.24 -45.92
N SER A 360 -21.75 1.26 -46.56
CA SER A 360 -21.24 2.64 -46.58
C SER A 360 -21.15 3.32 -45.20
N GLU A 361 -22.15 3.16 -44.33
CA GLU A 361 -22.16 3.80 -43.00
C GLU A 361 -21.12 3.20 -42.03
N GLU A 362 -21.00 1.86 -42.02
CA GLU A 362 -19.94 1.19 -41.26
C GLU A 362 -18.54 1.60 -41.77
N GLU A 363 -18.37 1.78 -43.08
CA GLU A 363 -17.10 2.22 -43.66
C GLU A 363 -16.71 3.61 -43.15
N LYS A 364 -17.63 4.57 -43.18
CA LYS A 364 -17.40 5.94 -42.67
C LYS A 364 -16.93 5.91 -41.21
N LEU A 365 -17.55 5.09 -40.37
CA LEU A 365 -17.16 4.93 -38.97
C LEU A 365 -15.73 4.37 -38.83
N LYS A 366 -15.40 3.31 -39.59
CA LYS A 366 -14.04 2.72 -39.56
C LYS A 366 -12.98 3.67 -40.10
N LEU A 367 -13.28 4.49 -41.12
CA LEU A 367 -12.38 5.53 -41.63
C LEU A 367 -12.07 6.60 -40.56
N LYS A 368 -13.07 7.02 -39.77
CA LYS A 368 -12.88 7.95 -38.65
C LYS A 368 -11.94 7.36 -37.59
N ILE A 369 -12.11 6.08 -37.27
CA ILE A 369 -11.22 5.35 -36.34
C ILE A 369 -9.79 5.26 -36.93
N LEU A 370 -9.66 4.94 -38.22
CA LEU A 370 -8.37 4.85 -38.90
C LEU A 370 -7.61 6.19 -38.88
N ARG A 371 -8.29 7.32 -39.09
CA ARG A 371 -7.68 8.67 -38.98
C ARG A 371 -7.13 8.92 -37.58
N LYS A 372 -7.89 8.58 -36.53
CA LYS A 372 -7.43 8.69 -35.13
C LYS A 372 -6.21 7.82 -34.85
N VAL A 373 -6.23 6.56 -35.32
CA VAL A 373 -5.10 5.62 -35.18
C VAL A 373 -3.84 6.16 -35.89
N ARG A 374 -3.95 6.63 -37.13
CA ARG A 374 -2.82 7.21 -37.89
C ARG A 374 -2.24 8.46 -37.23
N SER A 375 -3.09 9.37 -36.75
CA SER A 375 -2.64 10.56 -36.03
C SER A 375 -1.82 10.18 -34.79
N ARG A 376 -2.29 9.18 -34.01
CA ARG A 376 -1.56 8.67 -32.86
C ARG A 376 -0.24 8.01 -33.25
N ILE A 377 -0.21 7.21 -34.32
CA ILE A 377 1.03 6.61 -34.86
C ILE A 377 2.04 7.71 -35.23
N ASN A 378 1.62 8.76 -35.93
CA ASN A 378 2.51 9.85 -36.34
C ASN A 378 3.05 10.64 -35.15
N TYR A 379 2.23 10.84 -34.11
CA TYR A 379 2.72 11.38 -32.84
C TYR A 379 3.77 10.47 -32.22
N LEU A 380 3.49 9.17 -32.06
CA LEU A 380 4.41 8.22 -31.42
C LEU A 380 5.74 8.08 -32.18
N LYS A 381 5.72 8.07 -33.52
CA LYS A 381 6.94 8.06 -34.35
C LYS A 381 7.86 9.24 -34.09
N ARG A 382 7.32 10.41 -33.72
CA ARG A 382 8.12 11.61 -33.41
C ARG A 382 8.76 11.56 -32.02
N VAL A 383 8.11 10.90 -31.06
CA VAL A 383 8.56 10.89 -29.65
C VAL A 383 9.36 9.65 -29.27
N VAL A 384 9.16 8.52 -29.93
CA VAL A 384 9.88 7.27 -29.66
C VAL A 384 11.21 7.28 -30.42
N LYS A 385 12.33 7.44 -29.69
CA LYS A 385 13.69 7.39 -30.23
C LYS A 385 14.31 6.02 -29.97
N GLY A 386 14.04 5.05 -30.85
CA GLY A 386 14.65 3.71 -30.79
C GLY A 386 13.97 2.70 -29.87
N LYS A 387 14.55 1.49 -29.81
CA LYS A 387 14.07 0.38 -28.96
C LYS A 387 14.66 0.53 -27.57
N ALA A 388 13.84 0.44 -26.52
CA ALA A 388 14.31 0.59 -25.15
C ALA A 388 15.19 -0.59 -24.72
N ASN A 389 16.18 -0.30 -23.86
CA ASN A 389 17.05 -1.32 -23.28
C ASN A 389 16.35 -2.01 -22.10
N ILE A 390 15.81 -3.20 -22.35
CA ILE A 390 15.06 -3.99 -21.36
C ILE A 390 15.91 -4.30 -20.12
N LYS A 391 17.16 -4.75 -20.29
CA LYS A 391 18.07 -5.07 -19.17
C LYS A 391 18.32 -3.85 -18.28
N LYS A 392 18.44 -2.67 -18.87
CA LYS A 392 18.60 -1.40 -18.13
C LYS A 392 17.35 -1.07 -17.31
N ILE A 393 16.16 -1.25 -17.90
CA ILE A 393 14.89 -1.08 -17.19
C ILE A 393 14.76 -2.07 -16.03
N GLU A 394 15.09 -3.34 -16.24
CA GLU A 394 15.05 -4.38 -15.19
C GLU A 394 15.97 -4.04 -14.03
N LYS A 395 17.21 -3.62 -14.33
CA LYS A 395 18.16 -3.17 -13.32
C LYS A 395 17.59 -1.97 -12.53
N PHE A 396 17.05 -0.96 -13.21
CA PHE A 396 16.43 0.19 -12.55
C PHE A 396 15.26 -0.21 -11.63
N LEU A 397 14.35 -1.05 -12.10
CA LEU A 397 13.21 -1.53 -11.31
C LEU A 397 13.66 -2.38 -10.11
N SER A 398 14.70 -3.19 -10.28
CA SER A 398 15.26 -4.01 -9.20
C SER A 398 15.84 -3.17 -8.05
N LEU A 399 16.41 -2.01 -8.36
CA LEU A 399 16.99 -1.08 -7.38
C LEU A 399 15.90 -0.25 -6.68
N THR A 400 14.83 0.10 -7.40
CA THR A 400 13.86 1.10 -6.94
C THR A 400 12.58 0.52 -6.35
N LEU A 401 12.14 -0.68 -6.79
CA LEU A 401 10.87 -1.30 -6.41
C LEU A 401 11.04 -2.72 -5.85
N ALA A 402 12.14 -3.00 -5.15
CA ALA A 402 12.58 -4.36 -4.80
C ALA A 402 11.55 -5.29 -4.09
N PRO A 403 10.53 -4.83 -3.34
CA PRO A 403 9.44 -5.69 -2.87
C PRO A 403 8.14 -5.65 -3.71
N ILE A 404 7.89 -4.58 -4.47
CA ILE A 404 6.65 -4.36 -5.27
C ILE A 404 6.92 -4.63 -6.76
N ARG A 405 7.86 -5.55 -7.08
CA ARG A 405 8.35 -5.72 -8.46
C ARG A 405 7.17 -5.87 -9.43
N PRO A 406 7.10 -5.05 -10.49
CA PRO A 406 5.99 -5.15 -11.42
C PRO A 406 6.00 -6.54 -12.09
N PRO A 407 4.84 -7.19 -12.30
CA PRO A 407 4.71 -8.46 -13.02
C PRO A 407 5.35 -8.47 -14.40
N SER A 408 5.34 -7.34 -15.09
CA SER A 408 6.10 -7.15 -16.33
C SER A 408 6.33 -5.68 -16.60
N ILE A 409 7.40 -5.39 -17.34
CA ILE A 409 7.70 -4.04 -17.82
C ILE A 409 6.56 -3.53 -18.73
N ASN A 410 5.94 -4.43 -19.51
CA ASN A 410 4.78 -4.09 -20.35
C ASN A 410 3.64 -3.51 -19.51
N ARG A 411 3.09 -4.27 -18.56
CA ARG A 411 1.96 -3.81 -17.72
C ARG A 411 2.33 -2.56 -16.92
N PHE A 412 3.55 -2.49 -16.39
CA PHE A 412 3.99 -1.31 -15.64
C PHE A 412 4.11 -0.06 -16.51
N SER A 413 4.63 -0.17 -17.73
CA SER A 413 4.70 0.96 -18.65
C SER A 413 3.32 1.48 -19.07
N GLU A 414 2.34 0.59 -19.25
CA GLU A 414 0.94 0.95 -19.51
C GLU A 414 0.32 1.69 -18.30
N PHE A 415 0.61 1.23 -17.09
CA PHE A 415 0.22 1.92 -15.85
C PHE A 415 0.81 3.35 -15.80
N LEU A 416 2.11 3.52 -16.03
CA LEU A 416 2.75 4.85 -16.05
C LEU A 416 2.13 5.78 -17.11
N LEU A 417 1.89 5.27 -18.32
CA LEU A 417 1.23 6.03 -19.38
C LEU A 417 -0.20 6.44 -18.98
N SER A 418 -0.91 5.58 -18.24
CA SER A 418 -2.25 5.90 -17.74
C SER A 418 -2.23 7.07 -16.75
N LEU A 419 -1.21 7.15 -15.87
CA LEU A 419 -1.03 8.26 -14.94
C LEU A 419 -0.76 9.58 -15.69
N MET A 420 0.08 9.54 -16.73
CA MET A 420 0.32 10.72 -17.56
C MET A 420 -0.96 11.18 -18.29
N ASN A 421 -1.69 10.25 -18.90
CA ASN A 421 -2.81 10.57 -19.76
C ASN A 421 -4.07 10.98 -18.97
N LYS A 422 -4.42 10.19 -17.95
CA LYS A 422 -5.66 10.34 -17.15
C LYS A 422 -5.48 11.32 -16.00
N LYS A 423 -4.36 11.22 -15.25
CA LYS A 423 -4.10 12.06 -14.06
C LYS A 423 -3.26 13.30 -14.36
N LYS A 424 -2.85 13.50 -15.62
CA LYS A 424 -2.06 14.67 -16.09
C LYS A 424 -0.76 14.89 -15.32
N MET A 425 -0.20 13.81 -14.77
CA MET A 425 1.08 13.83 -14.06
C MET A 425 2.22 13.89 -15.07
N ASN A 426 3.22 14.73 -14.80
CA ASN A 426 4.45 14.74 -15.57
C ASN A 426 5.43 13.69 -15.02
N ILE A 427 6.50 13.42 -15.78
CA ILE A 427 7.45 12.36 -15.45
C ILE A 427 8.11 12.53 -14.07
N ARG A 428 8.44 13.76 -13.66
CA ARG A 428 9.06 14.05 -12.36
C ARG A 428 8.08 13.82 -11.21
N GLU A 429 6.82 14.20 -11.41
CA GLU A 429 5.74 13.90 -10.45
C GLU A 429 5.52 12.40 -10.31
N ILE A 430 5.62 11.64 -11.40
CA ILE A 430 5.55 10.16 -11.39
C ILE A 430 6.75 9.57 -10.65
N THR A 431 7.97 10.05 -10.93
CA THR A 431 9.20 9.62 -10.25
C THR A 431 9.06 9.81 -8.74
N LEU A 432 8.65 11.00 -8.29
CA LEU A 432 8.42 11.28 -6.88
C LEU A 432 7.33 10.36 -6.30
N LYS A 433 6.14 10.35 -6.90
CA LYS A 433 4.96 9.68 -6.32
C LYS A 433 5.10 8.16 -6.21
N LEU A 434 5.74 7.50 -7.18
CA LEU A 434 5.80 6.04 -7.23
C LEU A 434 7.08 5.44 -6.66
N PHE A 435 8.20 6.16 -6.74
CA PHE A 435 9.51 5.58 -6.40
C PHE A 435 10.09 6.12 -5.10
N LEU A 436 9.68 7.32 -4.68
CA LEU A 436 10.26 8.00 -3.53
C LEU A 436 9.27 8.23 -2.39
N ASN A 437 8.01 8.57 -2.67
CA ASN A 437 7.02 8.81 -1.62
C ASN A 437 6.62 7.53 -0.89
N LYS A 438 6.23 7.66 0.39
CA LYS A 438 5.54 6.60 1.11
C LYS A 438 4.19 6.30 0.43
N PRO A 439 3.96 5.06 -0.04
CA PRO A 439 2.67 4.72 -0.66
C PRO A 439 1.56 4.66 0.38
N VAL A 440 0.34 5.06 0.01
CA VAL A 440 -0.84 4.92 0.88
C VAL A 440 -1.35 3.49 0.77
N THR A 441 -0.77 2.58 1.57
CA THR A 441 -1.20 1.18 1.66
C THR A 441 -2.45 1.05 2.54
N ILE A 442 -3.17 -0.07 2.45
CA ILE A 442 -4.33 -0.31 3.31
C ILE A 442 -3.90 -0.36 4.77
N SER A 443 -2.76 -0.98 5.08
CA SER A 443 -2.18 -1.00 6.43
C SER A 443 -1.87 0.38 6.99
N ARG A 444 -1.40 1.32 6.18
CA ARG A 444 -1.25 2.73 6.61
C ARG A 444 -2.58 3.39 6.89
N ILE A 445 -3.66 3.06 6.17
CA ILE A 445 -5.01 3.56 6.47
C ILE A 445 -5.54 2.95 7.79
N VAL A 446 -5.30 1.65 8.03
CA VAL A 446 -5.62 0.99 9.31
C VAL A 446 -4.87 1.66 10.47
N LYS A 447 -3.56 1.85 10.29
CA LYS A 447 -2.68 2.50 11.27
C LYS A 447 -3.13 3.93 11.55
N TYR A 448 -3.41 4.68 10.49
CA TYR A 448 -3.95 6.03 10.57
C TYR A 448 -5.19 6.10 11.45
N GLY A 449 -6.19 5.24 11.21
CA GLY A 449 -7.40 5.19 12.02
C GLY A 449 -7.16 4.82 13.48
N SER A 450 -6.16 3.97 13.74
CA SER A 450 -5.78 3.60 15.12
C SER A 450 -5.07 4.73 15.84
N ASP A 451 -4.19 5.48 15.18
CA ASP A 451 -3.39 6.51 15.83
C ASP A 451 -4.14 7.82 15.95
N LEU A 452 -5.03 8.14 15.00
CA LEU A 452 -5.89 9.32 15.05
C LEU A 452 -6.73 9.35 16.35
N LYS A 453 -7.14 8.19 16.86
CA LYS A 453 -7.89 8.06 18.13
C LYS A 453 -7.07 8.42 19.37
N LYS A 454 -5.74 8.46 19.26
CA LYS A 454 -4.80 8.80 20.34
C LYS A 454 -4.41 10.27 20.33
N VAL A 455 -4.71 10.99 19.25
CA VAL A 455 -4.39 12.40 19.11
C VAL A 455 -5.34 13.22 19.98
N ASN A 456 -4.80 13.89 20.99
CA ASN A 456 -5.57 14.70 21.93
C ASN A 456 -5.72 16.16 21.46
N SER A 457 -4.82 16.63 20.61
CA SER A 457 -4.88 17.99 20.06
C SER A 457 -4.25 18.07 18.68
N LEU A 458 -4.63 19.09 17.92
CA LEU A 458 -3.98 19.40 16.64
C LEU A 458 -2.46 19.59 16.82
N GLU A 459 -2.03 20.14 17.96
CA GLU A 459 -0.61 20.40 18.24
C GLU A 459 0.25 19.12 18.16
N GLU A 460 -0.30 17.94 18.48
CA GLU A 460 0.42 16.67 18.37
C GLU A 460 0.70 16.27 16.92
N ILE A 461 -0.29 16.36 16.01
CA ILE A 461 -0.10 16.07 14.58
C ILE A 461 0.86 17.08 13.94
N THR A 462 0.74 18.35 14.35
CA THR A 462 1.50 19.48 13.78
C THR A 462 3.00 19.39 14.05
N LYS A 463 3.41 18.71 15.13
CA LYS A 463 4.81 18.50 15.52
C LYS A 463 5.56 17.63 14.51
N PHE A 464 4.94 16.65 13.86
CA PHE A 464 5.71 15.61 13.18
C PHE A 464 5.76 15.72 11.66
N TYR A 465 4.72 16.29 11.03
CA TYR A 465 4.69 16.55 9.59
C TYR A 465 5.13 17.96 9.23
N GLY A 466 5.68 18.65 10.24
CA GLY A 466 5.96 20.07 10.27
C GLY A 466 4.79 20.93 9.83
N LYS A 467 3.92 21.39 10.76
CA LYS A 467 3.12 22.63 10.60
C LYS A 467 2.19 23.05 11.76
N ILE A 468 2.42 24.28 12.26
CA ILE A 468 1.44 25.35 12.54
C ILE A 468 0.55 25.21 13.78
N ARG A 469 0.79 26.12 14.76
CA ARG A 469 -0.25 26.60 15.68
C ARG A 469 -1.31 27.36 14.88
N PHE A 470 -2.53 26.83 14.80
CA PHE A 470 -3.64 27.58 14.23
C PHE A 470 -4.22 28.52 15.28
N GLY A 471 -3.98 29.83 15.13
CA GLY A 471 -4.97 30.81 15.55
C GLY A 471 -6.31 30.50 14.85
N ARG A 472 -7.44 30.88 15.46
CA ARG A 472 -8.84 30.50 15.15
C ARG A 472 -9.37 30.80 13.71
N ARG A 473 -8.53 30.90 12.67
CA ARG A 473 -8.95 31.22 11.30
C ARG A 473 -8.55 30.17 10.26
N TYR A 474 -9.56 29.77 9.51
CA TYR A 474 -9.50 28.95 8.31
C TYR A 474 -8.69 29.68 7.22
N VAL A 475 -7.61 29.07 6.71
CA VAL A 475 -6.90 29.56 5.52
C VAL A 475 -6.80 28.38 4.55
N LYS A 476 -7.40 28.53 3.37
CA LYS A 476 -7.21 27.61 2.24
C LYS A 476 -5.72 27.40 1.99
N GLY A 477 -5.32 26.19 1.54
CA GLY A 477 -3.94 25.86 1.19
C GLY A 477 -3.33 26.83 0.18
N LYS A 478 -2.74 27.91 0.69
CA LYS A 478 -2.04 28.93 -0.07
C LYS A 478 -0.54 28.73 0.10
N TYR A 479 0.20 29.07 -0.94
CA TYR A 479 1.64 29.22 -0.83
C TYR A 479 1.94 30.44 0.05
N LEU A 480 2.73 30.24 1.10
CA LEU A 480 3.13 31.29 2.04
C LEU A 480 4.59 31.62 1.85
N THR A 481 4.94 32.89 2.03
CA THR A 481 6.31 33.39 1.87
C THR A 481 7.05 33.25 3.20
N VAL A 482 8.22 32.62 3.17
CA VAL A 482 9.11 32.50 4.32
C VAL A 482 9.77 33.84 4.59
N LYS A 483 9.66 34.34 5.82
CA LYS A 483 10.27 35.59 6.31
C LYS A 483 11.52 35.37 7.16
N GLY A 484 11.82 34.13 7.49
CA GLY A 484 13.00 33.77 8.25
C GLY A 484 13.01 32.30 8.54
N ILE A 485 14.19 31.72 8.62
CA ILE A 485 14.39 30.34 9.02
C ILE A 485 15.56 30.27 9.99
N LYS A 486 15.35 29.57 11.11
CA LYS A 486 16.38 29.29 12.10
C LYS A 486 16.42 27.81 12.38
N LEU A 487 17.55 27.17 12.10
CA LEU A 487 17.80 25.78 12.45
C LEU A 487 18.51 25.77 13.81
N GLU A 488 17.83 25.25 14.82
CA GLU A 488 18.37 25.04 16.17
C GLU A 488 18.67 23.55 16.36
N LYS A 489 19.40 23.20 17.42
CA LYS A 489 19.81 21.81 17.67
C LYS A 489 18.63 20.84 17.70
N GLU A 490 17.52 21.22 18.33
CA GLU A 490 16.37 20.33 18.53
C GLU A 490 15.15 20.65 17.65
N LYS A 491 15.18 21.80 16.96
CA LYS A 491 14.03 22.28 16.18
C LYS A 491 14.42 23.22 15.06
N ALA A 492 13.61 23.25 14.01
CA ALA A 492 13.65 24.25 12.96
C ALA A 492 12.46 25.20 13.11
N LYS A 493 12.73 26.51 13.16
CA LYS A 493 11.73 27.56 13.22
C LYS A 493 11.62 28.28 11.89
N ILE A 494 10.43 28.28 11.29
CA ILE A 494 10.15 28.95 10.01
C ILE A 494 9.10 30.05 10.28
N ARG A 495 9.47 31.30 10.00
CA ARG A 495 8.62 32.48 10.18
C ARG A 495 7.85 32.80 8.90
N PHE A 496 6.57 33.11 9.03
CA PHE A 496 5.69 33.63 7.98
C PHE A 496 5.10 34.98 8.40
N ASP A 497 4.33 35.62 7.53
CA ASP A 497 3.68 36.91 7.79
C ASP A 497 2.80 36.90 9.05
N ASP A 498 1.96 35.87 9.21
CA ASP A 498 0.92 35.84 10.24
C ASP A 498 1.19 34.85 11.39
N PHE A 499 2.24 34.02 11.29
CA PHE A 499 2.55 32.98 12.28
C PHE A 499 3.94 32.35 12.07
N ASP A 500 4.41 31.64 13.11
CA ASP A 500 5.61 30.81 13.07
C ASP A 500 5.26 29.32 13.06
N ILE A 501 6.15 28.51 12.45
CA ILE A 501 6.13 27.05 12.53
C ILE A 501 7.40 26.61 13.25
N GLU A 502 7.25 25.74 14.25
CA GLU A 502 8.36 25.01 14.85
C GLU A 502 8.24 23.53 14.50
N ILE A 503 9.35 22.94 14.06
CA ILE A 503 9.43 21.56 13.60
C ILE A 503 10.54 20.89 14.41
N PRO A 504 10.26 19.88 15.25
CA PRO A 504 11.28 19.13 15.95
C PRO A 504 12.21 18.47 14.93
N LEU A 505 13.51 18.63 15.16
CA LEU A 505 14.55 17.91 14.46
C LEU A 505 15.00 16.67 15.25
N PHE A 506 14.54 16.54 16.50
CA PHE A 506 14.78 15.37 17.34
C PHE A 506 13.49 14.89 18.02
N TYR A 507 13.36 13.58 18.20
CA TYR A 507 12.29 12.94 18.97
C TYR A 507 12.88 11.83 19.86
N ASN A 508 12.62 11.89 21.17
CA ASN A 508 13.19 10.97 22.17
C ASN A 508 14.73 10.81 22.07
N GLY A 509 15.43 11.92 21.87
CA GLY A 509 16.90 11.94 21.77
C GLY A 509 17.48 11.46 20.43
N LYS A 510 16.65 11.16 19.43
CA LYS A 510 17.09 10.76 18.08
C LYS A 510 16.67 11.76 17.02
N GLU A 511 17.51 11.96 16.01
CA GLU A 511 17.21 12.86 14.89
C GLU A 511 15.97 12.37 14.12
N VAL A 512 15.07 13.31 13.81
CA VAL A 512 13.92 13.10 12.93
C VAL A 512 14.45 12.84 11.53
N ASP A 513 14.04 11.71 10.97
CA ASP A 513 14.52 11.22 9.68
C ASP A 513 14.36 12.27 8.57
N ARG A 514 15.41 12.43 7.75
CA ARG A 514 15.42 13.27 6.55
C ARG A 514 14.24 13.00 5.63
N LEU A 515 13.74 11.76 5.61
CA LEU A 515 12.56 11.35 4.83
C LEU A 515 11.26 12.09 5.18
N ASN A 516 11.20 12.75 6.34
CA ASN A 516 9.98 13.33 6.89
C ASN A 516 9.90 14.87 6.82
N LEU A 517 10.97 15.56 6.42
CA LEU A 517 11.09 17.02 6.56
C LEU A 517 11.02 17.79 5.23
N TYR A 518 10.07 17.46 4.35
CA TYR A 518 9.96 18.07 3.02
C TYR A 518 8.72 18.95 2.81
N PHE A 519 8.87 20.00 2.00
CA PHE A 519 7.83 20.97 1.67
C PHE A 519 7.73 21.21 0.17
N PHE A 520 6.51 21.37 -0.35
CA PHE A 520 6.33 21.82 -1.73
C PHE A 520 6.66 23.31 -1.84
N LEU A 521 7.55 23.69 -2.74
CA LEU A 521 7.95 25.06 -3.04
C LEU A 521 7.40 25.51 -4.41
N LYS A 522 7.01 26.79 -4.53
CA LYS A 522 6.69 27.44 -5.82
C LYS A 522 7.96 28.10 -6.35
N GLY A 523 8.53 27.50 -7.39
CA GLY A 523 9.81 27.86 -7.97
C GLY A 523 10.56 26.63 -8.46
N LYS A 524 11.63 26.86 -9.22
CA LYS A 524 12.56 25.80 -9.62
C LYS A 524 13.69 25.74 -8.61
N ARG A 525 13.85 24.59 -7.96
CA ARG A 525 14.95 24.30 -7.06
C ARG A 525 15.51 22.92 -7.34
N ASN A 526 16.82 22.85 -7.49
CA ASN A 526 17.60 21.64 -7.69
C ASN A 526 18.64 21.57 -6.57
N GLY A 527 18.84 20.38 -6.01
CA GLY A 527 19.80 20.16 -4.94
C GLY A 527 19.81 18.69 -4.53
N ASN A 528 20.65 18.36 -3.57
CA ASN A 528 20.71 16.99 -3.05
C ASN A 528 19.43 16.61 -2.31
N LEU A 529 18.80 17.58 -1.63
CA LEU A 529 17.52 17.41 -0.93
C LEU A 529 16.44 18.36 -1.49
N SER A 530 16.57 18.75 -2.76
CA SER A 530 15.57 19.53 -3.52
C SER A 530 15.29 18.88 -4.88
N PHE A 531 14.02 18.56 -5.12
CA PHE A 531 13.57 17.87 -6.33
C PHE A 531 12.63 18.76 -7.15
N TYR A 532 13.06 19.20 -8.33
CA TYR A 532 12.18 19.91 -9.25
C TYR A 532 11.14 18.99 -9.86
N LEU A 533 9.86 19.32 -9.72
CA LEU A 533 8.71 18.51 -10.12
C LEU A 533 8.05 18.98 -11.41
N GLY A 534 8.54 20.05 -12.04
CA GLY A 534 7.89 20.66 -13.20
C GLY A 534 6.79 21.66 -12.82
N LYS A 535 6.30 22.41 -13.82
CA LYS A 535 5.24 23.44 -13.66
C LYS A 535 5.59 24.48 -12.57
N GLY A 536 6.88 24.82 -12.42
CA GLY A 536 7.34 25.77 -11.41
C GLY A 536 7.15 25.29 -9.97
N ARG A 537 7.24 23.98 -9.71
CA ARG A 537 7.16 23.39 -8.37
C ARG A 537 8.38 22.55 -8.05
N SER A 538 8.81 22.59 -6.80
CA SER A 538 9.84 21.69 -6.25
C SER A 538 9.35 21.06 -4.93
N LEU A 539 9.91 19.91 -4.56
CA LEU A 539 9.85 19.38 -3.20
C LEU A 539 11.21 19.65 -2.55
N VAL A 540 11.24 20.28 -1.38
CA VAL A 540 12.46 20.84 -0.78
C VAL A 540 12.53 20.45 0.68
N HIS A 541 13.67 19.89 1.11
CA HIS A 541 13.92 19.57 2.50
C HIS A 541 14.07 20.85 3.34
N ILE A 542 13.70 20.78 4.62
CA ILE A 542 13.69 21.94 5.52
C ILE A 542 15.03 22.68 5.59
N THR A 543 16.13 21.94 5.57
CA THR A 543 17.50 22.49 5.61
C THR A 543 17.87 23.24 4.33
N GLU A 544 17.10 23.06 3.25
CA GLU A 544 17.28 23.77 2.00
C GLU A 544 16.24 24.87 1.80
N ILE A 545 15.41 25.22 2.79
CA ILE A 545 14.49 26.37 2.69
C ILE A 545 15.25 27.68 2.97
N LYS A 546 14.93 28.74 2.25
CA LYS A 546 15.49 30.09 2.39
C LYS A 546 14.40 31.14 2.63
N GLU A 547 14.79 32.27 3.18
CA GLU A 547 13.94 33.45 3.21
C GLU A 547 13.52 33.87 1.79
N GLY A 548 12.27 34.33 1.64
CA GLY A 548 11.64 34.62 0.36
C GLY A 548 11.02 33.41 -0.35
N ASP A 549 11.36 32.18 0.06
CA ASP A 549 10.76 30.99 -0.54
C ASP A 549 9.24 30.96 -0.33
N ARG A 550 8.52 30.54 -1.36
CA ARG A 550 7.07 30.36 -1.28
C ARG A 550 6.75 28.88 -1.12
N ILE A 551 6.38 28.45 0.08
CA ILE A 551 6.10 27.03 0.36
C ILE A 551 4.61 26.76 0.57
N LYS A 552 4.14 25.62 0.07
CA LYS A 552 2.77 25.15 0.24
C LYS A 552 2.64 24.53 1.62
N ILE A 553 1.63 25.02 2.32
CA ILE A 553 1.20 24.41 3.54
C ILE A 553 0.13 23.34 3.26
N ILE A 554 0.50 22.06 3.38
CA ILE A 554 -0.47 20.96 3.49
C ILE A 554 -0.99 21.00 4.92
N ARG A 555 -2.25 21.41 5.08
CA ARG A 555 -2.93 21.34 6.37
C ARG A 555 -3.53 19.94 6.49
N PRO A 556 -3.33 19.21 7.60
CA PRO A 556 -4.04 17.96 7.87
C PRO A 556 -5.55 18.14 7.82
#